data_AF-A0A838TQ96-F1
#
_entry.id   AF-A0A838TQ96-F1
#
_cell.length_a   1.000
_cell.length_b   1.000
_cell.length_c   1.000
_cell.angle_alpha   90.00
_cell.angle_beta   90.00
_cell.angle_gamma   90.00
#
_symmetry.space_group_name_H-M   'P 1'
#
loop_
_entity.id
_entity.type
_entity.pdbx_description
1 polymer ?
#
loop_
_entity_poly.entity_id
_entity_poly.type
_entity_poly.pdbx_seq_one_letter_code
_entity_poly.pdbx_strand_id
1 'polypeptide(L)'
;FLNYSFEADMTLPRRVVRELTPEVLMKGLPKYTLLNVNIPDFRESEYKGIRVCRQAVAKWEEEFTERIDPRGKKYYWLTGNFVNKDAGDDTDEWALANGFASVVPVQFDLTAHHAIPHLHKIIGS
;
A
#
# COMPACT_ATOMS: atom_id res chain seq x y z
N PHE A 1 -2.04 12.81 -1.19
CA PHE A 1 -1.82 11.36 -1.19
C PHE A 1 -0.34 10.97 -1.16
N LEU A 2 0.60 11.72 -1.75
CA LEU A 2 2.03 11.56 -1.49
C LEU A 2 2.73 12.94 -1.49
N ASN A 3 3.66 13.17 -0.55
CA ASN A 3 4.43 14.40 -0.44
C ASN A 3 5.81 14.20 -1.09
N TYR A 4 5.99 14.77 -2.29
CA TYR A 4 7.24 14.66 -3.06
C TYR A 4 8.20 15.83 -2.81
N SER A 5 7.92 16.69 -1.81
CA SER A 5 8.79 17.80 -1.49
C SER A 5 10.14 17.31 -0.97
N PHE A 6 11.23 17.94 -1.43
CA PHE A 6 12.55 17.74 -0.83
C PHE A 6 12.60 18.17 0.65
N GLU A 7 11.65 19.01 1.06
CA GLU A 7 11.50 19.53 2.43
C GLU A 7 10.34 18.85 3.18
N ALA A 8 9.91 17.66 2.73
CA ALA A 8 8.83 16.93 3.40
C ALA A 8 9.13 16.71 4.90
N ASP A 9 8.12 16.91 5.75
CA ASP A 9 8.27 16.75 7.20
C ASP A 9 8.44 15.27 7.57
N MET A 10 9.65 14.92 8.03
CA MET A 10 10.00 13.56 8.43
C MET A 10 9.76 13.28 9.91
N THR A 11 9.17 14.21 10.65
CA THR A 11 8.94 14.07 12.09
C THR A 11 8.03 12.87 12.39
N LEU A 12 6.85 12.82 11.77
CA LEU A 12 5.92 11.70 11.96
C LEU A 12 6.48 10.37 11.41
N PRO A 13 7.07 10.31 10.19
CA PRO A 13 7.77 9.11 9.73
C PRO A 13 8.82 8.55 10.70
N ARG A 14 9.65 9.43 11.28
CA ARG A 14 10.66 9.02 12.27
C ARG A 14 10.03 8.44 13.52
N ARG A 15 8.94 9.04 14.00
CA ARG A 15 8.21 8.55 15.17
C ARG A 15 7.66 7.13 14.92
N VAL A 16 6.95 6.93 13.81
CA VAL A 16 6.36 5.63 13.44
C VAL A 16 7.44 4.54 13.34
N VAL A 17 8.54 4.83 12.66
CA VAL A 17 9.66 3.87 12.51
C VAL A 17 10.28 3.54 13.87
N ARG A 18 10.48 4.53 14.74
CA ARG A 18 11.02 4.32 16.09
C ARG A 18 10.10 3.52 17.01
N GLU A 19 8.79 3.62 16.82
CA GLU A 19 7.80 2.84 17.57
C GLU A 19 7.73 1.39 17.03
N LEU A 20 7.67 1.22 15.70
CA LEU A 20 7.40 -0.08 15.08
C LEU A 20 8.62 -1.01 14.99
N THR A 21 9.77 -0.48 14.56
CA THR A 21 10.93 -1.33 14.24
C THR A 21 11.48 -2.09 15.44
N PRO A 22 11.69 -1.48 16.63
CA PRO A 22 12.21 -2.21 17.78
C PRO A 22 11.27 -3.33 18.26
N GLU A 23 9.95 -3.08 18.23
CA GLU A 23 8.93 -4.07 18.59
C GLU A 23 9.00 -5.29 17.67
N VAL A 24 9.10 -5.04 16.36
CA VAL A 24 9.24 -6.10 15.34
C VAL A 24 10.55 -6.88 15.48
N LEU A 25 11.66 -6.20 15.74
CA LEU A 25 12.95 -6.85 15.95
C LEU A 25 12.98 -7.71 17.22
N MET A 26 12.32 -7.27 18.28
CA MET A 26 12.30 -7.97 19.57
C MET A 26 11.33 -9.15 19.58
N LYS A 27 10.13 -8.97 19.03
CA LYS A 27 9.05 -9.99 19.06
C LYS A 27 9.05 -10.90 17.84
N GLY A 28 9.73 -10.49 16.77
CA GLY A 28 9.75 -11.19 15.48
C GLY A 28 8.48 -11.02 14.67
N LEU A 29 8.50 -11.57 13.45
CA LEU A 29 7.34 -11.73 12.57
C LEU A 29 7.11 -13.20 12.30
N PRO A 30 5.88 -13.60 11.93
CA PRO A 30 5.65 -14.91 11.34
C PRO A 30 6.59 -15.14 10.15
N LYS A 31 7.00 -16.39 9.92
CA LYS A 31 7.87 -16.73 8.80
C LYS A 31 7.24 -16.29 7.47
N TYR A 32 8.09 -15.89 6.53
CA TYR A 32 7.68 -15.46 5.19
C TYR A 32 6.73 -14.24 5.15
N THR A 33 6.74 -13.43 6.22
CA THR A 33 5.95 -12.20 6.33
C THR A 33 6.84 -10.98 6.25
N LEU A 34 6.38 -9.97 5.50
CA LEU A 34 6.95 -8.62 5.43
C LEU A 34 5.87 -7.62 5.90
N LEU A 35 6.28 -6.40 6.22
CA LEU A 35 5.35 -5.31 6.54
C LEU A 35 5.40 -4.26 5.43
N ASN A 36 4.26 -3.97 4.82
CA ASN A 36 4.05 -2.76 4.04
C ASN A 36 3.55 -1.67 5.00
N VAL A 37 4.29 -0.58 5.13
CA VAL A 37 4.01 0.49 6.08
C VAL A 37 3.85 1.80 5.34
N ASN A 38 2.70 2.46 5.50
CA ASN A 38 2.46 3.79 4.97
C ASN A 38 2.18 4.77 6.11
N ILE A 39 2.68 5.99 5.98
CA ILE A 39 2.61 7.01 7.02
C ILE A 39 1.84 8.19 6.45
N PRO A 40 0.79 8.68 7.13
CA PRO A 40 -0.04 9.76 6.60
C PRO A 40 0.70 11.10 6.71
N ASP A 41 0.51 11.99 5.74
CA ASP A 41 1.08 13.35 5.75
C ASP A 41 0.22 14.29 6.61
N PHE A 42 0.20 14.02 7.92
CA PHE A 42 -0.58 14.75 8.93
C PHE A 42 0.37 15.37 9.96
N ARG A 43 -0.06 16.45 10.61
CA ARG A 43 0.68 17.00 11.75
C ARG A 43 0.67 16.00 12.90
N GLU A 44 1.72 15.99 13.72
CA GLU A 44 1.79 15.07 14.87
C GLU A 44 0.58 15.18 15.82
N SER A 45 -0.01 16.37 15.96
CA SER A 45 -1.21 16.58 16.78
C SER A 45 -2.47 15.89 16.25
N GLU A 46 -2.49 15.52 14.98
CA GLU A 46 -3.62 14.89 14.29
C GLU A 46 -3.40 13.37 14.10
N TYR A 47 -2.18 12.89 14.41
CA TYR A 47 -1.82 11.49 14.32
C TYR A 47 -2.47 10.65 15.42
N LYS A 48 -3.14 9.57 15.03
CA LYS A 48 -3.94 8.71 15.93
C LYS A 48 -3.25 7.39 16.30
N GLY A 49 -2.08 7.10 15.74
CA GLY A 49 -1.30 5.89 16.03
C GLY A 49 -1.17 4.93 14.85
N ILE A 50 -0.61 3.75 15.14
CA ILE A 50 -0.38 2.67 14.17
C ILE A 50 -1.60 1.75 14.14
N ARG A 51 -2.08 1.39 12.95
CA ARG A 51 -3.17 0.43 12.75
C ARG A 51 -2.75 -0.70 11.83
N VAL A 52 -2.93 -1.94 12.28
CA VAL A 52 -2.81 -3.12 11.42
C VAL A 52 -4.01 -3.17 10.48
N CYS A 53 -3.74 -3.29 9.19
CA CYS A 53 -4.73 -3.21 8.12
C CYS A 53 -4.59 -4.39 7.16
N ARG A 54 -5.62 -4.64 6.35
CA ARG A 54 -5.46 -5.42 5.10
C ARG A 54 -5.23 -4.46 3.93
N GLN A 55 -4.68 -5.00 2.83
CA GLN A 55 -4.53 -4.25 1.59
C GLN A 55 -5.92 -3.89 1.03
N ALA A 56 -6.13 -2.61 0.68
CA ALA A 56 -7.34 -2.17 -0.02
C ALA A 56 -7.44 -2.80 -1.42
N VAL A 57 -8.67 -3.11 -1.85
CA VAL A 57 -8.98 -3.37 -3.26
C VAL A 57 -9.09 -2.03 -4.00
N ALA A 58 -7.94 -1.40 -4.21
CA ALA A 58 -7.81 -0.19 -4.99
C ALA A 58 -6.98 -0.46 -6.24
N LYS A 59 -7.37 0.15 -7.36
CA LYS A 59 -6.64 0.04 -8.62
C LYS A 59 -6.46 1.42 -9.23
N TRP A 60 -5.32 1.61 -9.89
CA TRP A 60 -5.18 2.68 -10.85
C TRP A 60 -5.96 2.29 -12.10
N GLU A 61 -6.97 3.07 -12.46
CA GLU A 61 -7.56 2.98 -13.79
C GLU A 61 -6.63 3.76 -14.72
N GLU A 62 -5.85 3.01 -15.48
CA GLU A 62 -4.86 3.53 -16.41
C GLU A 62 -5.55 4.24 -17.58
N GLU A 63 -5.08 5.44 -17.89
CA GLU A 63 -5.48 6.21 -19.07
C GLU A 63 -4.22 6.56 -19.85
N PHE A 64 -4.26 6.46 -21.18
CA PHE A 64 -3.11 6.83 -22.00
C PHE A 64 -3.40 8.14 -22.74
N THR A 65 -2.66 9.19 -22.41
CA THR A 65 -2.73 10.44 -23.16
C THR A 65 -1.74 10.39 -24.33
N GLU A 66 -2.25 10.26 -25.56
CA GLU A 66 -1.43 10.35 -26.77
C GLU A 66 -0.90 11.79 -26.96
N ARG A 67 0.40 11.91 -27.26
CA ARG A 67 1.05 13.16 -27.62
C ARG A 67 1.99 12.94 -28.81
N ILE A 68 2.35 14.03 -29.48
CA ILE A 68 3.32 14.02 -30.57
C ILE A 68 4.58 14.74 -30.08
N ASP A 69 5.74 14.11 -30.26
CA ASP A 69 7.03 14.71 -29.94
C ASP A 69 7.40 15.79 -30.98
N PRO A 70 8.41 16.64 -30.72
CA PRO A 70 8.83 17.66 -31.69
C PRO A 70 9.34 17.11 -33.04
N ARG A 71 9.57 15.79 -33.16
CA ARG A 71 10.01 15.10 -34.38
C ARG A 71 8.86 14.40 -35.11
N GLY A 72 7.61 14.59 -34.67
CA GLY A 72 6.42 14.02 -35.28
C GLY A 72 6.11 12.57 -34.85
N LYS A 73 6.81 12.01 -33.86
CA LYS A 73 6.53 10.66 -33.36
C LYS A 73 5.50 10.67 -32.24
N LYS A 74 4.56 9.73 -32.30
CA LYS A 74 3.60 9.50 -31.22
C LYS A 74 4.31 8.93 -30.00
N TYR A 75 3.91 9.41 -28.83
CA TYR A 75 4.24 8.82 -27.54
C TYR A 75 3.03 8.92 -26.60
N TYR A 76 2.97 8.06 -25.59
CA TYR A 76 1.83 7.97 -24.68
C TYR A 76 2.30 8.23 -23.27
N TRP A 77 1.66 9.16 -22.58
CA TRP A 77 1.81 9.29 -21.14
C TRP A 77 0.86 8.32 -20.46
N LEU A 78 1.42 7.45 -19.61
CA LEU A 78 0.64 6.71 -18.65
C LEU A 78 0.11 7.73 -17.62
N THR A 79 -1.16 8.01 -17.75
CA THR A 79 -1.97 8.75 -16.78
C THR A 79 -2.92 7.76 -16.12
N GLY A 80 -3.76 8.24 -15.22
CA GLY A 80 -4.78 7.41 -14.63
C GLY A 80 -5.33 8.04 -13.36
N ASN A 81 -6.42 7.46 -12.89
CA ASN A 81 -7.07 7.88 -11.66
C ASN A 81 -7.03 6.73 -10.66
N PHE A 82 -6.72 7.05 -9.41
CA PHE A 82 -6.79 6.08 -8.32
C PHE A 82 -8.26 5.83 -7.97
N VAL A 83 -8.73 4.61 -8.21
CA VAL A 83 -10.11 4.20 -7.89
C VAL A 83 -10.05 3.24 -6.72
N ASN A 84 -10.40 3.75 -5.53
CA ASN A 84 -10.61 2.91 -4.36
C ASN A 84 -12.04 2.37 -4.40
N LYS A 85 -12.20 1.06 -4.61
CA LYS A 85 -13.50 0.36 -4.60
C LYS A 85 -13.81 -0.27 -3.24
N ASP A 86 -12.90 -0.11 -2.28
CA ASP A 86 -12.97 -0.72 -0.97
C ASP A 86 -13.60 0.25 0.04
N ALA A 87 -14.76 -0.12 0.57
CA ALA A 87 -15.46 0.65 1.59
C ALA A 87 -15.14 0.18 3.02
N GLY A 88 -14.18 -0.75 3.17
CA GLY A 88 -13.77 -1.28 4.46
C GLY A 88 -13.03 -0.25 5.31
N ASP A 89 -13.34 -0.21 6.60
CA ASP A 89 -12.65 0.60 7.60
C ASP A 89 -11.38 -0.07 8.15
N ASP A 90 -11.07 -1.28 7.66
CA ASP A 90 -9.93 -2.13 8.00
C ASP A 90 -8.79 -2.09 6.95
N THR A 91 -8.89 -1.17 5.99
CA THR A 91 -7.94 -1.01 4.89
C THR A 91 -6.83 -0.01 5.19
N ASP A 92 -5.69 -0.19 4.53
CA ASP A 92 -4.57 0.76 4.54
C ASP A 92 -4.98 2.16 4.08
N GLU A 93 -5.73 2.27 2.99
CA GLU A 93 -6.26 3.55 2.48
C GLU A 93 -7.16 4.25 3.50
N TRP A 94 -8.08 3.52 4.13
CA TRP A 94 -8.94 4.10 5.16
C TRP A 94 -8.12 4.59 6.36
N ALA A 95 -7.15 3.79 6.82
CA ALA A 95 -6.30 4.16 7.94
C ALA A 95 -5.52 5.45 7.67
N LEU A 96 -4.90 5.56 6.49
CA LEU A 96 -4.18 6.76 6.08
C LEU A 96 -5.09 7.99 6.02
N ALA A 97 -6.27 7.86 5.39
CA ALA A 97 -7.24 8.94 5.29
C ALA A 97 -7.78 9.41 6.65
N ASN A 98 -7.71 8.55 7.68
CA ASN A 98 -8.23 8.82 9.01
C ASN A 98 -7.15 9.17 10.06
N GLY A 99 -5.91 9.43 9.63
CA GLY A 99 -4.82 9.89 10.50
C GLY A 99 -4.07 8.77 11.23
N PHE A 100 -4.14 7.53 10.74
CA PHE A 100 -3.36 6.40 11.24
C PHE A 100 -2.22 6.06 10.27
N ALA A 101 -1.10 5.60 10.81
CA ALA A 101 -0.10 4.88 10.01
C ALA A 101 -0.62 3.47 9.75
N SER A 102 -0.66 3.06 8.48
CA SER A 102 -1.13 1.72 8.11
C SER A 102 0.03 0.74 8.08
N VAL A 103 -0.19 -0.44 8.67
CA VAL A 103 0.74 -1.57 8.63
C VAL A 103 -0.01 -2.77 8.08
N VAL A 104 0.35 -3.19 6.86
CA VAL A 104 -0.23 -4.36 6.20
C VAL A 104 0.79 -5.50 6.24
N PRO A 105 0.49 -6.63 6.90
CA PRO A 105 1.32 -7.82 6.77
C PRO A 105 1.15 -8.37 5.35
N VAL A 106 2.24 -8.47 4.60
CA VAL A 106 2.27 -8.97 3.23
C VAL A 106 3.17 -10.20 3.13
N GLN A 107 2.93 -11.01 2.11
CA GLN A 107 3.73 -12.17 1.75
C GLN A 107 4.26 -12.01 0.33
N PHE A 108 5.36 -12.70 0.01
CA PHE A 108 5.98 -12.67 -1.32
C PHE A 108 5.68 -13.95 -2.14
N ASP A 109 5.19 -15.00 -1.49
CA ASP A 109 4.64 -16.17 -2.20
C ASP A 109 3.23 -15.82 -2.68
N LEU A 110 3.08 -15.68 -4.00
CA LEU A 110 1.82 -15.35 -4.66
C LEU A 110 1.02 -16.60 -5.06
N THR A 111 1.50 -17.79 -4.70
CA THR A 111 0.75 -19.03 -4.92
C THR A 111 -0.56 -18.97 -4.13
N ALA A 112 -1.68 -19.09 -4.84
CA ALA A 112 -3.00 -19.18 -4.22
C ALA A 112 -3.21 -20.56 -3.57
N HIS A 113 -2.49 -20.83 -2.48
CA HIS A 113 -2.52 -22.14 -1.79
C HIS A 113 -3.95 -22.59 -1.43
N HIS A 114 -4.83 -21.64 -1.10
CA HIS A 114 -6.25 -21.90 -0.81
C HIS A 114 -7.03 -22.45 -2.03
N ALA A 115 -6.59 -22.16 -3.25
CA ALA A 115 -7.25 -22.58 -4.49
C ALA A 115 -6.78 -23.96 -4.98
N ILE A 116 -5.63 -24.46 -4.51
CA ILE A 116 -5.04 -25.74 -4.94
C ILE A 116 -6.04 -26.92 -4.81
N PRO A 117 -6.73 -27.11 -3.66
CA PRO A 117 -7.68 -28.22 -3.53
C PRO A 117 -8.86 -28.12 -4.49
N HIS A 118 -9.26 -26.90 -4.87
CA HIS A 118 -10.33 -26.68 -5.84
C HIS A 118 -9.86 -27.01 -7.26
N LEU A 119 -8.62 -26.63 -7.62
CA LEU A 119 -8.04 -26.95 -8.92
C LEU A 119 -7.85 -28.46 -9.12
N HIS A 120 -7.40 -29.19 -8.09
CA HIS A 120 -7.31 -30.66 -8.13
C HIS A 120 -8.65 -31.32 -8.50
N LYS A 121 -9.75 -30.84 -7.91
CA LYS A 121 -11.10 -31.31 -8.23
C LYS A 121 -11.50 -31.03 -9.68
N ILE A 122 -11.05 -29.93 -10.27
CA ILE A 122 -11.35 -29.56 -11.67
C ILE A 122 -10.58 -30.46 -12.64
N ILE A 123 -9.29 -30.68 -12.40
CA ILE A 123 -8.42 -31.38 -13.35
C ILE A 123 -8.41 -32.92 -13.17
N GLY A 124 -9.09 -33.43 -12.14
CA GLY A 124 -9.20 -34.87 -11.88
C GLY A 124 -7.91 -35.50 -11.35
N SER A 125 -7.11 -34.72 -10.62
CA SER A 125 -5.86 -35.15 -9.97
C SER A 125 -5.98 -35.19 -8.45
#